data_AF-A0A0E4AYM2-F1
#
_entry.id   AF-A0A0E4AYM2-F1
#
_cell.length_a   1.000
_cell.length_b   1.000
_cell.length_c   1.000
_cell.angle_alpha   90.00
_cell.angle_beta   90.00
_cell.angle_gamma   90.00
#
_symmetry.space_group_name_H-M   'P 1'
#
loop_
_entity.id
_entity.type
_entity.pdbx_description
1 polymer ?
#
loop_
_entity_poly.entity_id
_entity_poly.type
_entity_poly.pdbx_seq_one_letter_code
_entity_poly.pdbx_strand_id
1 'polypeptide(L)'
;NTLLNTDMGREADHNGKFFHLAVEYAKKVGFKGQFLIEPKAFEPTKHQYDFDSATVLAFLRKYGLDKTFKLNIEQNHALLAGHDFCHELEVCRSNGVLGSVDANRGDPMN
;
A
#
# COMPACT_ATOMS: atom_id res chain seq x y z
N ASN A 1 5.77 -0.30 18.88
CA ASN A 1 6.59 0.84 18.42
C ASN A 1 5.83 2.14 18.59
N THR A 2 6.55 3.22 18.85
CA THR A 2 5.98 4.57 19.04
C THR A 2 6.76 5.55 18.17
N LEU A 3 6.19 6.72 17.87
CA LEU A 3 6.94 7.70 17.11
C LEU A 3 8.22 8.19 17.83
N LEU A 4 8.25 8.12 19.17
CA LEU A 4 9.41 8.52 19.98
C LEU A 4 10.67 7.70 19.70
N ASN A 5 10.52 6.50 19.12
CA ASN A 5 11.63 5.62 18.79
C ASN A 5 11.65 5.19 17.32
N THR A 6 11.04 5.98 16.43
CA THR A 6 10.92 5.68 15.01
C THR A 6 11.45 6.82 14.16
N ASP A 7 12.38 6.50 13.26
CA ASP A 7 12.80 7.38 12.17
C ASP A 7 12.04 6.99 10.91
N MET A 8 10.88 7.64 10.71
CA MET A 8 9.97 7.32 9.60
C MET A 8 10.62 7.52 8.23
N GLY A 9 11.48 8.55 8.10
CA GLY A 9 12.15 8.84 6.83
C GLY A 9 13.09 7.72 6.45
N ARG A 10 13.90 7.27 7.41
CA ARG A 10 14.83 6.15 7.21
C ARG A 10 14.13 4.83 6.95
N GLU A 11 13.06 4.53 7.69
CA GLU A 11 12.29 3.30 7.47
C GLU A 11 11.60 3.30 6.10
N ALA A 12 11.02 4.43 5.67
CA ALA A 12 10.45 4.57 4.34
C ALA A 12 11.50 4.41 3.23
N ASP A 13 12.70 4.99 3.40
CA ASP A 13 13.81 4.84 2.47
C ASP A 13 14.31 3.39 2.37
N HIS A 14 14.35 2.67 3.49
CA HIS A 14 14.67 1.25 3.51
C HIS A 14 13.61 0.42 2.77
N ASN A 15 12.32 0.70 2.96
CA ASN A 15 11.24 0.03 2.23
C ASN A 15 11.32 0.30 0.72
N GLY A 16 11.57 1.55 0.31
CA GLY A 16 11.74 1.90 -1.09
C GLY A 16 12.89 1.12 -1.74
N LYS A 17 14.05 1.03 -1.07
CA LYS A 17 15.19 0.20 -1.51
C LYS A 17 14.83 -1.28 -1.59
N PHE A 18 14.14 -1.81 -0.59
CA PHE A 18 13.73 -3.21 -0.57
C PHE A 18 12.81 -3.56 -1.75
N PHE A 19 11.85 -2.70 -2.09
CA PHE A 19 10.97 -2.92 -3.24
C PHE A 19 11.72 -2.89 -4.58
N HIS A 20 12.69 -1.99 -4.75
CA HIS A 20 13.55 -2.02 -5.93
C HIS A 20 14.34 -3.33 -6.05
N LEU A 21 14.92 -3.83 -4.95
CA LEU A 21 15.62 -5.11 -4.95
C LEU A 21 14.68 -6.29 -5.30
N ALA A 22 13.45 -6.29 -4.78
CA ALA A 22 12.46 -7.30 -5.11
C ALA A 22 12.08 -7.28 -6.61
N VAL A 23 11.90 -6.08 -7.18
CA VAL A 23 11.60 -5.89 -8.61
C VAL A 23 12.77 -6.35 -9.49
N GLU A 24 14.01 -6.00 -9.13
CA GLU A 24 15.21 -6.45 -9.85
C GLU A 24 15.32 -7.97 -9.86
N TYR A 25 15.09 -8.60 -8.70
CA TYR A 25 15.13 -10.06 -8.60
C TYR A 25 14.03 -10.72 -9.41
N ALA A 26 12.80 -10.19 -9.37
CA ALA A 26 11.69 -10.68 -10.19
C ALA A 26 12.00 -10.62 -11.69
N LYS A 27 12.63 -9.54 -12.15
CA LYS A 27 13.13 -9.44 -13.54
C LYS A 27 14.18 -10.52 -13.84
N LYS A 28 15.13 -10.73 -12.93
CA LYS A 28 16.19 -11.74 -13.07
C LYS A 28 15.63 -13.16 -13.23
N VAL A 29 14.56 -13.51 -12.52
CA VAL A 29 13.92 -14.83 -12.61
C VAL A 29 12.82 -14.90 -13.68
N GLY A 30 12.57 -13.82 -14.41
CA GLY A 30 11.58 -13.77 -15.47
C GLY A 30 10.12 -13.75 -14.99
N PHE A 31 9.86 -13.30 -13.76
CA PHE A 31 8.50 -13.10 -13.27
C PHE A 31 7.81 -11.97 -14.04
N LYS A 32 6.59 -12.23 -14.54
CA LYS A 32 5.81 -11.30 -15.38
C LYS A 32 4.51 -10.83 -14.71
N GLY A 33 4.26 -11.25 -13.47
CA GLY A 33 3.05 -10.86 -12.76
C GLY A 33 3.08 -9.41 -12.29
N GLN A 34 1.91 -8.92 -11.87
CA GLN A 34 1.74 -7.60 -11.30
C GLN A 34 2.14 -7.59 -9.83
N PHE A 35 3.01 -6.68 -9.42
CA PHE A 35 3.26 -6.43 -8.00
C PHE A 35 2.12 -5.62 -7.39
N LEU A 36 1.73 -5.98 -6.17
CA LEU A 36 0.67 -5.31 -5.43
C LEU A 36 1.18 -4.82 -4.07
N ILE A 37 0.78 -3.62 -3.68
CA ILE A 37 0.81 -3.16 -2.28
C ILE A 37 -0.63 -3.12 -1.79
N GLU A 38 -0.86 -3.60 -0.58
CA GLU A 38 -2.17 -3.63 0.04
C GLU A 38 -2.22 -2.59 1.15
N PRO A 39 -2.99 -1.49 1.00
CA PRO A 39 -3.09 -0.49 2.04
C PRO A 39 -3.79 -1.04 3.29
N LYS A 40 -3.29 -0.66 4.47
CA LYS A 40 -3.92 -0.86 5.78
C LYS A 40 -3.49 0.26 6.71
N ALA A 41 -4.43 0.86 7.44
CA ALA A 41 -4.16 2.02 8.30
C ALA A 41 -3.34 1.68 9.57
N PHE A 42 -3.69 0.58 10.22
CA PHE A 42 -3.12 0.11 11.48
C PHE A 42 -3.52 -1.36 11.72
N GLU A 43 -3.01 -1.93 12.83
CA GLU A 43 -3.17 -3.32 13.28
C GLU A 43 -2.28 -4.35 12.53
N PRO A 44 -1.23 -4.90 13.18
CA PRO A 44 -0.94 -4.84 14.62
C PRO A 44 -0.18 -3.58 15.05
N THR A 45 0.32 -2.77 14.12
CA THR A 45 1.02 -1.53 14.46
C THR A 45 0.03 -0.42 14.80
N LYS A 46 0.48 0.59 15.55
CA LYS A 46 -0.33 1.78 15.82
C LYS A 46 -0.61 2.61 14.56
N HIS A 47 0.32 2.58 13.61
CA HIS A 47 0.24 3.23 12.31
C HIS A 47 1.07 2.39 11.33
N GLN A 48 0.47 2.00 10.21
CA GLN A 48 1.18 1.39 9.09
C GLN A 48 1.46 2.47 8.04
N TYR A 49 2.61 2.37 7.37
CA TYR A 49 3.07 3.39 6.42
C TYR A 49 2.21 3.43 5.15
N ASP A 50 1.73 2.28 4.75
CA ASP A 50 0.82 2.01 3.64
C ASP A 50 -0.64 2.26 4.08
N PHE A 51 -0.91 3.46 4.59
CA PHE A 51 -2.14 3.78 5.32
C PHE A 51 -3.44 3.62 4.51
N ASP A 52 -3.46 4.23 3.32
CA ASP A 52 -4.57 4.21 2.37
C ASP A 52 -4.03 4.29 0.93
N SER A 53 -4.92 4.22 -0.06
CA SER A 53 -4.56 4.22 -1.48
C SER A 53 -3.77 5.46 -1.89
N ALA A 54 -4.16 6.63 -1.40
CA ALA A 54 -3.49 7.89 -1.72
C ALA A 54 -2.08 7.96 -1.13
N THR A 55 -1.92 7.50 0.11
CA THR A 55 -0.65 7.45 0.84
C THR A 55 0.33 6.49 0.17
N VAL A 56 -0.13 5.28 -0.16
CA VAL A 56 0.66 4.30 -0.91
C VAL A 56 1.07 4.86 -2.26
N LEU A 57 0.16 5.50 -2.99
CA LEU A 57 0.46 6.09 -4.29
C LEU A 57 1.50 7.22 -4.20
N ALA A 58 1.43 8.06 -3.16
CA ALA A 58 2.44 9.08 -2.89
C ALA A 58 3.82 8.48 -2.61
N PHE A 59 3.88 7.42 -1.80
CA PHE A 59 5.10 6.66 -1.54
C PHE A 59 5.68 6.08 -2.85
N LEU A 60 4.86 5.38 -3.64
CA LEU A 60 5.30 4.77 -4.89
C LEU A 60 5.84 5.82 -5.87
N ARG A 61 5.18 6.99 -5.98
CA ARG A 61 5.67 8.11 -6.80
C ARG A 61 6.99 8.67 -6.28
N LYS A 62 7.13 8.85 -4.97
CA LYS A 62 8.38 9.33 -4.34
C LYS A 62 9.58 8.46 -4.69
N TYR A 63 9.40 7.14 -4.75
CA TYR A 63 10.48 6.18 -5.03
C TYR A 63 10.51 5.67 -6.48
N GLY A 64 9.72 6.22 -7.40
CA GLY A 64 9.71 5.84 -8.82
C GLY A 64 9.19 4.41 -9.08
N LEU A 65 8.26 3.93 -8.25
CA LEU A 65 7.70 2.58 -8.26
C LEU A 65 6.25 2.53 -8.80
N ASP A 66 5.63 3.68 -9.08
CA ASP A 66 4.22 3.82 -9.48
C ASP A 66 3.88 3.20 -10.85
N LYS A 67 4.89 2.87 -11.65
CA LYS A 67 4.74 2.13 -12.92
C LYS A 67 4.88 0.62 -12.76
N THR A 68 5.38 0.16 -11.61
CA THR A 68 5.66 -1.25 -11.35
C THR A 68 4.62 -1.87 -10.45
N PHE A 69 4.17 -1.13 -9.43
CA PHE A 69 3.20 -1.60 -8.44
C PHE A 69 1.80 -1.07 -8.77
N LYS A 70 0.81 -1.91 -8.47
CA LYS A 70 -0.61 -1.56 -8.37
C LYS A 70 -1.07 -1.80 -6.95
N LEU A 71 -2.32 -1.45 -6.64
CA LEU A 71 -2.88 -1.61 -5.30
C LEU A 71 -3.85 -2.80 -5.23
N ASN A 72 -3.78 -3.54 -4.13
CA ASN A 72 -4.77 -4.53 -3.70
C ASN A 72 -5.66 -3.86 -2.65
N ILE A 73 -6.95 -3.65 -2.91
CA ILE A 73 -7.82 -2.93 -1.97
C ILE A 73 -8.67 -3.91 -1.19
N GLU A 74 -8.55 -3.87 0.13
CA GLU A 74 -9.39 -4.62 1.06
C GLU A 74 -10.48 -3.72 1.65
N GLN A 75 -11.72 -4.22 1.69
CA GLN A 75 -12.86 -3.46 2.21
C GLN A 75 -12.72 -3.08 3.69
N ASN A 76 -12.29 -4.01 4.55
CA ASN A 76 -12.11 -3.70 5.98
C ASN A 76 -10.98 -2.67 6.20
N HIS A 77 -9.89 -2.75 5.42
CA HIS A 77 -8.79 -1.79 5.53
C HIS A 77 -9.20 -0.37 5.12
N ALA A 78 -10.04 -0.24 4.09
CA ALA A 78 -10.63 1.05 3.71
C ALA A 78 -11.42 1.67 4.89
N LEU A 79 -12.26 0.87 5.56
CA LEU A 79 -13.02 1.33 6.72
C LEU A 79 -12.13 1.72 7.90
N LEU A 80 -11.09 0.93 8.21
CA LEU A 80 -10.11 1.26 9.25
C LEU A 80 -9.37 2.56 8.95
N ALA A 81 -9.15 2.91 7.68
CA ALA A 81 -8.57 4.18 7.27
C ALA A 81 -9.56 5.37 7.32
N GLY A 82 -10.84 5.12 7.62
CA GLY A 82 -11.90 6.13 7.65
C GLY A 82 -12.54 6.41 6.30
N HIS A 83 -12.38 5.51 5.32
CA HIS A 83 -12.86 5.67 3.95
C HIS A 83 -13.92 4.62 3.59
N ASP A 84 -14.85 4.98 2.71
CA ASP A 84 -15.69 3.97 2.06
C ASP A 84 -14.83 3.10 1.13
N PHE A 85 -15.15 1.82 0.99
CA PHE A 85 -14.45 0.94 0.05
C PHE A 85 -14.48 1.48 -1.39
N CYS A 86 -15.63 2.03 -1.81
CA CYS A 86 -15.77 2.65 -3.13
C CYS A 86 -14.86 3.88 -3.31
N HIS A 87 -14.53 4.60 -2.25
CA HIS A 87 -13.60 5.72 -2.30
C HIS A 87 -12.21 5.22 -2.73
N GLU A 88 -11.69 4.20 -2.04
CA GLU A 88 -10.38 3.63 -2.32
C GLU A 88 -10.29 3.03 -3.74
N LEU A 89 -11.35 2.35 -4.17
CA LEU A 89 -11.46 1.85 -5.55
C LEU A 89 -11.42 2.98 -6.58
N GLU A 90 -12.14 4.08 -6.34
CA GLU A 90 -12.17 5.23 -7.24
C GLU A 90 -10.82 5.94 -7.30
N VAL A 91 -10.15 6.15 -6.17
CA VAL A 91 -8.78 6.69 -6.11
C VAL A 91 -7.83 5.85 -6.96
N CYS A 92 -7.91 4.51 -6.85
CA CYS A 92 -7.08 3.61 -7.62
C CYS A 92 -7.42 3.63 -9.11
N ARG A 93 -8.72 3.60 -9.45
CA ARG A 93 -9.22 3.59 -10.83
C ARG A 93 -8.83 4.88 -11.54
N SER A 94 -9.03 6.05 -10.92
CA SER A 94 -8.74 7.35 -11.50
C SER A 94 -7.24 7.58 -11.75
N ASN A 95 -6.38 6.89 -11.00
CA ASN A 95 -4.92 6.92 -11.16
C ASN A 95 -4.37 5.75 -11.99
N GLY A 96 -5.21 4.83 -12.47
CA GLY A 96 -4.80 3.69 -13.29
C GLY A 96 -4.01 2.61 -12.52
N VAL A 97 -4.14 2.57 -11.18
CA VAL A 97 -3.36 1.68 -10.30
C VAL A 97 -4.20 0.62 -9.59
N LEU A 98 -5.48 0.47 -9.92
CA LEU A 98 -6.29 -0.63 -9.41
C LEU A 98 -5.74 -1.97 -9.93
N GLY A 99 -5.28 -2.82 -9.02
CA GLY A 99 -4.65 -4.10 -9.32
C GLY A 99 -5.55 -5.30 -9.00
N SER A 100 -5.97 -5.39 -7.74
CA SER A 100 -6.83 -6.48 -7.24
C SER A 100 -7.68 -5.97 -6.07
N VAL A 101 -8.57 -6.83 -5.57
CA VAL A 101 -9.37 -6.58 -4.38
C VAL A 101 -9.38 -7.81 -3.47
N ASP A 102 -9.42 -7.55 -2.17
CA ASP A 102 -9.77 -8.54 -1.16
C ASP A 102 -11.18 -8.24 -0.64
N ALA A 103 -12.11 -9.12 -1.03
CA ALA A 103 -13.52 -8.96 -0.72
C ALA A 103 -13.83 -9.51 0.68
N ASN A 104 -13.95 -8.61 1.65
CA ASN A 104 -14.39 -8.92 2.99
C ASN A 104 -15.25 -7.76 3.55
N ARG A 105 -15.51 -7.74 4.86
CA ARG A 105 -16.28 -6.69 5.50
C ARG A 105 -15.77 -6.48 6.92
N GLY A 106 -15.60 -5.23 7.30
CA GLY A 106 -15.36 -4.83 8.68
C GLY A 106 -16.63 -4.75 9.53
N ASP A 107 -16.43 -4.53 10.82
CA ASP A 107 -17.49 -4.10 11.73
C ASP A 107 -17.25 -2.62 12.10
N PRO A 108 -18.14 -1.68 11.69
CA PRO A 108 -18.03 -0.27 12.03
C PRO A 108 -18.15 0.03 13.53
N MET A 109 -18.59 -0.95 14.34
CA MET A 109 -18.81 -0.82 15.78
C MET A 109 -17.68 -1.40 16.63
N ASN A 110 -16.63 -1.95 16.01
CA ASN A 110 -15.43 -2.43 16.71
C ASN A 110 -14.52 -1.30 17.19
#